data_AF-A0A7S3CWM8-F1
#
_entry.id   AF-A0A7S3CWM8-F1
#
_cell.length_a   1.000
_cell.length_b   1.000
_cell.length_c   1.000
_cell.angle_alpha   90.00
_cell.angle_beta   90.00
_cell.angle_gamma   90.00
#
_symmetry.space_group_name_H-M   'P 1'
#
loop_
_entity.id
_entity.type
_entity.pdbx_description
1 polymer ?
#
loop_
_entity_poly.entity_id
_entity_poly.type
_entity_poly.pdbx_seq_one_letter_code
_entity_poly.pdbx_strand_id
1 'polypeptide(L)'
;MSGTPYFQQKIKNSLNSFTNGEDVDSWAPDSQYYLEFSEVMERARLQLDQGILLKLSILRQRQLEKLAIEKCFKDSSLNFSEAEVCETFLYDNDFKLKALNNFYSENTVRHVKEYMACRNDPQVLEQNTLVGKEKAYMQCHNEWVKNFKSNTVYELEERARKFLGKNLQ
;
A
#
# COMPACT_ATOMS: atom_id res chain seq x y z
N MET A 1 -20.38 28.23 -19.22
CA MET A 1 -19.25 28.06 -18.28
C MET A 1 -19.78 28.05 -16.85
N SER A 2 -20.20 26.89 -16.31
CA SER A 2 -20.67 26.77 -14.92
C SER A 2 -19.62 26.04 -14.08
N GLY A 3 -18.76 26.81 -13.42
CA GLY A 3 -17.71 26.33 -12.53
C GLY A 3 -17.30 27.46 -11.59
N THR A 4 -16.89 27.15 -10.36
CA THR A 4 -16.39 28.20 -9.48
C THR A 4 -15.06 28.75 -10.04
N PRO A 5 -14.73 30.03 -9.80
CA PRO A 5 -13.47 30.63 -10.26
C PRO A 5 -12.23 29.81 -9.85
N TYR A 6 -12.28 29.17 -8.67
CA TYR A 6 -11.23 28.28 -8.19
C TYR A 6 -10.94 27.13 -9.16
N PHE A 7 -11.96 26.36 -9.58
CA PHE A 7 -11.73 25.21 -10.48
C PHE A 7 -11.31 25.65 -11.88
N GLN A 8 -11.82 26.77 -12.36
CA GLN A 8 -11.41 27.33 -13.65
C GLN A 8 -9.91 27.69 -13.62
N GLN A 9 -9.46 28.36 -12.56
CA GLN A 9 -8.07 28.72 -12.38
C GLN A 9 -7.19 27.49 -12.12
N LYS A 10 -7.69 26.51 -11.37
CA LYS A 10 -6.99 25.25 -11.13
C LYS A 10 -6.75 24.47 -12.41
N ILE A 11 -7.77 24.32 -13.26
CA ILE A 11 -7.62 23.66 -14.57
C ILE A 11 -6.61 24.41 -15.43
N LYS A 12 -6.69 25.75 -15.46
CA LYS A 12 -5.73 26.58 -16.21
C LYS A 12 -4.28 26.42 -15.72
N ASN A 13 -4.09 26.22 -14.42
CA ASN A 13 -2.77 26.08 -13.80
C ASN A 13 -2.33 24.61 -13.65
N SER A 14 -3.17 23.66 -14.04
CA SER A 14 -2.89 22.23 -13.97
C SER A 14 -1.75 21.88 -14.92
N LEU A 15 -0.88 20.96 -14.51
CA LEU A 15 0.15 20.38 -15.39
C LEU A 15 -0.49 19.69 -16.62
N ASN A 16 -1.75 19.27 -16.51
CA ASN A 16 -2.52 18.65 -17.58
C ASN A 16 -3.26 19.66 -18.47
N SER A 17 -3.16 20.97 -18.22
CA SER A 17 -3.75 22.00 -19.10
C SER A 17 -3.22 21.93 -20.54
N PHE A 18 -2.01 21.39 -20.72
CA PHE A 18 -1.41 21.10 -22.02
C PHE A 18 -1.87 19.77 -22.64
N THR A 19 -2.40 18.85 -21.83
CA THR A 19 -2.70 17.46 -22.21
C THR A 19 -4.20 17.22 -22.45
N ASN A 20 -5.07 17.86 -21.66
CA ASN A 20 -6.50 17.62 -21.68
C ASN A 20 -7.23 18.40 -22.79
N GLY A 21 -6.58 19.37 -23.44
CA GLY A 21 -7.24 20.26 -24.39
C GLY A 21 -8.45 20.99 -23.79
N GLU A 22 -9.34 21.50 -24.64
CA GLU A 22 -10.64 22.04 -24.22
C GLU A 22 -11.77 21.00 -24.27
N ASP A 23 -11.46 19.78 -24.75
CA ASP A 23 -12.44 18.72 -24.97
C ASP A 23 -12.63 17.83 -23.74
N VAL A 24 -13.89 17.56 -23.43
CA VAL A 24 -14.32 16.78 -22.27
C VAL A 24 -13.97 15.30 -22.42
N ASP A 25 -13.94 14.80 -23.66
CA ASP A 25 -13.66 13.40 -23.96
C ASP A 25 -12.17 13.06 -23.82
N SER A 26 -11.28 14.05 -23.93
CA SER A 26 -9.83 13.90 -23.69
C SER A 26 -9.42 14.17 -22.24
N TRP A 27 -10.37 14.37 -21.32
CA TRP A 27 -10.06 14.67 -19.94
C TRP A 27 -9.32 13.53 -19.22
N ALA A 28 -8.24 13.89 -18.52
CA ALA A 28 -7.53 13.05 -17.58
C ALA A 28 -7.28 13.78 -16.24
N PRO A 29 -7.30 13.07 -15.10
CA PRO A 29 -7.00 13.66 -13.79
C PRO A 29 -5.60 14.26 -13.71
N ASP A 30 -5.46 15.39 -13.02
CA ASP A 30 -4.17 16.03 -12.76
C ASP A 30 -3.16 15.03 -12.15
N SER A 31 -1.93 15.03 -12.66
CA SER A 31 -0.84 14.20 -12.15
C SER A 31 -0.53 14.46 -10.68
N GLN A 32 -0.84 15.65 -10.14
CA GLN A 32 -0.71 15.95 -8.71
C GLN A 32 -1.52 14.97 -7.83
N TYR A 33 -2.69 14.51 -8.29
CA TYR A 33 -3.48 13.54 -7.53
C TYR A 33 -2.81 12.18 -7.43
N TYR A 34 -2.08 11.78 -8.48
CA TYR A 34 -1.32 10.53 -8.48
C TYR A 34 -0.09 10.64 -7.57
N LEU A 35 0.55 11.81 -7.53
CA LEU A 35 1.64 12.09 -6.60
C LEU A 35 1.16 11.99 -5.15
N GLU A 36 0.05 12.65 -4.80
CA GLU A 36 -0.51 12.57 -3.46
C GLU A 36 -0.90 11.13 -3.10
N PHE A 37 -1.58 10.41 -4.00
CA PHE A 37 -1.87 8.99 -3.80
C PHE A 37 -0.62 8.17 -3.49
N SER A 38 0.45 8.36 -4.28
CA SER A 38 1.72 7.65 -4.11
C SER A 38 2.36 7.98 -2.76
N GLU A 39 2.36 9.25 -2.35
CA GLU A 39 2.85 9.66 -1.03
C GLU A 39 2.05 9.04 0.12
N VAL A 40 0.72 8.99 0.01
CA VAL A 40 -0.14 8.40 1.03
C VAL A 40 0.14 6.91 1.18
N MET A 41 0.26 6.19 0.06
CA MET A 41 0.63 4.79 0.05
C MET A 41 2.01 4.57 0.69
N GLU A 42 3.03 5.33 0.28
CA GLU A 42 4.40 5.16 0.78
C GLU A 42 4.50 5.48 2.28
N ARG A 43 3.82 6.52 2.77
CA ARG A 43 3.78 6.81 4.21
C ARG A 43 3.16 5.66 5.01
N ALA A 44 2.06 5.09 4.52
CA ALA A 44 1.42 3.94 5.18
C ALA A 44 2.33 2.72 5.16
N ARG A 45 3.05 2.48 4.07
CA ARG A 45 4.05 1.42 3.98
C ARG A 45 5.13 1.60 5.03
N LEU A 46 5.76 2.77 5.09
CA LEU A 46 6.81 3.08 6.04
C LEU A 46 6.33 2.92 7.48
N GLN A 47 5.11 3.37 7.80
CA GLN A 47 4.53 3.18 9.14
C GLN A 47 4.38 1.70 9.50
N LEU A 48 3.91 0.87 8.58
CA LEU A 48 3.75 -0.57 8.81
C LEU A 48 5.11 -1.27 8.90
N ASP A 49 6.01 -1.00 7.95
CA ASP A 49 7.33 -1.61 7.82
C ASP A 49 8.20 -1.27 9.03
N GLN A 50 8.26 -0.01 9.45
CA GLN A 50 9.05 0.44 10.62
C GLN A 50 8.32 0.21 11.96
N GLY A 51 7.02 -0.03 11.92
CA GLY A 51 6.18 -0.23 13.09
C GLY A 51 5.95 -1.72 13.37
N ILE A 52 4.72 -2.17 13.13
CA ILE A 52 4.28 -3.49 13.55
C ILE A 52 5.00 -4.61 12.79
N LEU A 53 5.29 -4.46 11.50
CA LEU A 53 5.91 -5.52 10.71
C LEU A 53 7.35 -5.76 11.15
N LEU A 54 8.15 -4.71 11.36
CA LEU A 54 9.50 -4.85 11.95
C LEU A 54 9.47 -5.59 13.29
N LYS A 55 8.55 -5.20 14.18
CA LYS A 55 8.40 -5.87 15.48
C LYS A 55 8.14 -7.37 15.32
N LEU A 56 7.19 -7.75 14.46
CA LEU A 56 6.84 -9.15 14.23
C LEU A 56 7.98 -9.92 13.54
N SER A 57 8.70 -9.29 12.61
CA SER A 57 9.87 -9.88 11.95
C SER A 57 10.98 -10.20 12.95
N ILE A 58 11.31 -9.27 13.86
CA ILE A 58 12.31 -9.51 14.90
C ILE A 58 11.89 -10.66 15.83
N LEU A 59 10.62 -10.70 16.24
CA LEU A 59 10.11 -11.79 17.10
C LEU A 59 10.19 -13.14 16.38
N ARG A 60 9.85 -13.18 15.09
CA ARG A 60 9.93 -14.40 14.29
C ARG A 60 11.37 -14.85 14.07
N GLN A 61 12.29 -13.93 13.78
CA GLN A 61 13.72 -14.22 13.65
C GLN A 61 14.25 -14.89 14.92
N ARG A 62 13.98 -14.34 16.10
CA ARG A 62 14.37 -14.95 17.38
C ARG A 62 13.81 -16.35 17.60
N GLN A 63 12.61 -16.64 17.11
CA GLN A 63 12.06 -18.00 17.17
C GLN A 63 12.78 -18.95 16.21
N LEU A 64 13.11 -18.48 15.00
CA LEU A 64 13.86 -19.26 14.03
C LEU A 64 15.30 -19.52 14.49
N GLU A 65 15.96 -18.55 15.12
CA GLU A 65 17.28 -18.74 15.74
C GLU A 65 17.25 -19.89 16.75
N LYS A 66 16.27 -19.88 17.68
CA LYS A 66 16.11 -20.96 18.65
C LYS A 66 15.85 -22.31 17.97
N LEU A 67 14.99 -22.32 16.94
CA LEU A 67 14.69 -23.53 16.19
C LEU A 67 15.91 -24.07 15.44
N ALA A 68 16.72 -23.20 14.82
CA ALA A 68 17.94 -23.55 14.12
C ALA A 68 18.98 -24.14 15.09
N ILE A 69 19.15 -23.53 16.26
CA ILE A 69 20.00 -24.10 17.32
C ILE A 69 19.56 -25.52 17.67
N GLU A 70 18.25 -25.73 17.86
CA GLU A 70 17.72 -27.03 18.26
C GLU A 70 17.73 -28.08 17.16
N LYS A 71 17.48 -27.70 15.91
CA LYS A 71 17.30 -28.62 14.78
C LYS A 71 18.54 -28.83 13.93
N CYS A 72 19.39 -27.82 13.83
CA CYS A 72 20.55 -27.85 12.94
C CYS A 72 21.86 -27.97 13.72
N PHE A 73 22.06 -27.18 14.78
CA PHE A 73 23.36 -27.13 15.48
C PHE A 73 23.49 -28.09 16.66
N LYS A 74 22.39 -28.54 17.27
CA LYS A 74 22.40 -29.58 18.30
C LYS A 74 22.33 -31.00 17.75
N ASP A 75 22.08 -31.16 16.45
CA ASP A 75 22.04 -32.47 15.82
C ASP A 75 23.45 -33.00 15.62
N SER A 76 23.82 -34.01 16.40
CA SER A 76 25.15 -34.64 16.34
C SER A 76 25.41 -35.41 15.03
N SER A 77 24.38 -35.63 14.20
CA SER A 77 24.52 -36.26 12.89
C SER A 77 25.01 -35.32 11.80
N LEU A 78 24.91 -34.00 12.03
CA LEU A 78 25.34 -32.97 11.09
C LEU A 78 26.72 -32.44 11.48
N ASN A 79 27.58 -32.23 10.48
CA ASN A 79 28.76 -31.39 10.66
C ASN A 79 28.39 -29.89 10.58
N PHE A 80 29.35 -29.01 10.90
CA PHE A 80 29.11 -27.57 10.92
C PHE A 80 28.56 -27.01 9.60
N SER A 81 29.12 -27.42 8.46
CA SER A 81 28.67 -26.93 7.15
C SER A 81 27.27 -27.42 6.80
N GLU A 82 26.94 -28.67 7.16
CA GLU A 82 25.59 -29.22 6.99
C GLU A 82 24.57 -28.51 7.89
N ALA A 83 24.97 -28.13 9.10
CA ALA A 83 24.13 -27.36 10.02
C ALA A 83 23.84 -25.95 9.49
N GLU A 84 24.82 -25.27 8.86
CA GLU A 84 24.61 -23.96 8.22
C GLU A 84 23.62 -24.05 7.03
N VAL A 85 23.71 -25.13 6.25
CA VAL A 85 22.75 -25.38 5.15
C VAL A 85 21.35 -25.64 5.69
N CYS A 86 21.24 -26.42 6.78
CA CYS A 86 19.97 -26.65 7.48
C CYS A 86 19.37 -25.34 8.00
N GLU A 87 20.18 -24.48 8.64
CA GLU A 87 19.72 -23.17 9.12
C GLU A 87 19.20 -22.31 7.96
N THR A 88 20.00 -22.17 6.90
CA THR A 88 19.61 -21.40 5.71
C THR A 88 18.29 -21.91 5.14
N PHE A 89 18.12 -23.23 5.04
CA PHE A 89 16.88 -23.85 4.61
C PHE A 89 15.69 -23.47 5.51
N LEU A 90 15.85 -23.45 6.83
CA LEU A 90 14.78 -23.04 7.75
C LEU A 90 14.34 -21.59 7.53
N TYR A 91 15.28 -20.66 7.36
CA TYR A 91 14.97 -19.25 7.09
C TYR A 91 14.32 -19.06 5.71
N ASP A 92 14.91 -19.65 4.67
CA ASP A 92 14.45 -19.51 3.30
C ASP A 92 13.07 -20.14 3.07
N ASN A 93 12.67 -21.10 3.90
CA ASN A 93 11.37 -21.76 3.83
C ASN A 93 10.37 -21.27 4.88
N ASP A 94 10.73 -20.28 5.70
CA ASP A 94 9.81 -19.76 6.71
C ASP A 94 8.66 -18.97 6.07
N PHE A 95 7.47 -19.56 6.09
CA PHE A 95 6.28 -18.93 5.52
C PHE A 95 5.91 -17.62 6.23
N LYS A 96 6.18 -17.50 7.54
CA LYS A 96 5.80 -16.30 8.31
C LYS A 96 6.69 -15.12 7.94
N LEU A 97 8.00 -15.30 7.82
CA LEU A 97 8.91 -14.26 7.33
C LEU A 97 8.55 -13.83 5.91
N LYS A 98 8.26 -14.77 5.00
CA LYS A 98 7.79 -14.44 3.64
C LYS A 98 6.50 -13.62 3.68
N ALA A 99 5.52 -14.05 4.48
CA ALA A 99 4.25 -13.34 4.61
C ALA A 99 4.42 -11.94 5.24
N LEU A 100 5.35 -11.76 6.18
CA LEU A 100 5.68 -10.45 6.76
C LEU A 100 6.29 -9.52 5.70
N ASN A 101 7.24 -10.02 4.90
CA ASN A 101 7.93 -9.24 3.87
C ASN A 101 6.99 -8.80 2.73
N ASN A 102 6.00 -9.64 2.39
CA ASN A 102 5.03 -9.35 1.33
C ASN A 102 3.73 -8.71 1.84
N PHE A 103 3.60 -8.52 3.15
CA PHE A 103 2.32 -8.16 3.77
C PHE A 103 1.69 -6.91 3.15
N TYR A 104 2.48 -5.84 3.00
CA TYR A 104 1.96 -4.57 2.51
C TYR A 104 1.42 -4.68 1.09
N SER A 105 2.20 -5.24 0.15
CA SER A 105 1.80 -5.34 -1.25
C SER A 105 0.57 -6.23 -1.42
N GLU A 106 0.51 -7.36 -0.73
CA GLU A 106 -0.61 -8.31 -0.80
C GLU A 106 -1.92 -7.73 -0.24
N ASN A 107 -1.84 -6.86 0.77
CA ASN A 107 -3.02 -6.33 1.46
C ASN A 107 -3.44 -4.93 0.99
N THR A 108 -2.71 -4.31 0.06
CA THR A 108 -3.04 -2.98 -0.48
C THR A 108 -3.58 -3.00 -1.91
N VAL A 109 -3.44 -4.11 -2.65
CA VAL A 109 -3.92 -4.21 -4.05
C VAL A 109 -5.38 -3.78 -4.21
N ARG A 110 -6.27 -4.17 -3.28
CA ARG A 110 -7.68 -3.77 -3.32
C ARG A 110 -7.82 -2.25 -3.23
N HIS A 111 -7.08 -1.60 -2.34
CA HIS A 111 -7.15 -0.15 -2.13
C HIS A 111 -6.59 0.65 -3.30
N VAL A 112 -5.56 0.13 -3.96
CA VAL A 112 -5.08 0.67 -5.24
C VAL A 112 -6.18 0.59 -6.30
N LYS A 113 -6.88 -0.55 -6.43
CA LYS A 113 -7.98 -0.70 -7.38
C LYS A 113 -9.16 0.23 -7.07
N GLU A 114 -9.51 0.39 -5.79
CA GLU A 114 -10.54 1.34 -5.33
C GLU A 114 -10.17 2.77 -5.75
N TYR A 115 -8.91 3.19 -5.58
CA TYR A 115 -8.45 4.50 -6.03
C TYR A 115 -8.55 4.66 -7.55
N MET A 116 -8.06 3.67 -8.31
CA MET A 116 -8.09 3.70 -9.77
C MET A 116 -9.52 3.76 -10.33
N ALA A 117 -10.49 3.24 -9.57
CA ALA A 117 -11.90 3.32 -9.93
C ALA A 117 -12.46 4.75 -9.88
N CYS A 118 -11.84 5.70 -9.17
CA CYS A 118 -12.30 7.10 -9.14
C CYS A 118 -12.40 7.73 -10.54
N ARG A 119 -11.54 7.33 -11.49
CA ARG A 119 -11.63 7.83 -12.88
C ARG A 119 -12.88 7.33 -13.60
N ASN A 120 -13.31 6.12 -13.28
CA ASN A 120 -14.45 5.45 -13.89
C ASN A 120 -15.72 5.58 -13.05
N ASP A 121 -15.71 6.43 -12.02
CA ASP A 121 -16.88 6.70 -11.19
C ASP A 121 -17.99 7.33 -12.06
N PRO A 122 -19.24 6.84 -12.00
CA PRO A 122 -20.36 7.44 -12.72
C PRO A 122 -20.46 8.96 -12.50
N GLN A 123 -20.20 9.44 -11.28
CA GLN A 123 -20.22 10.88 -10.95
C GLN A 123 -19.16 11.68 -11.71
N VAL A 124 -18.09 11.04 -12.18
CA VAL A 124 -17.06 11.62 -13.06
C VAL A 124 -17.45 11.43 -14.52
N LEU A 125 -17.87 10.24 -14.92
CA LEU A 125 -18.16 9.90 -16.31
C LEU A 125 -19.33 10.72 -16.88
N GLU A 126 -20.40 10.91 -16.10
CA GLU A 126 -21.62 11.61 -16.49
C GLU A 126 -21.47 13.14 -16.58
N GLN A 127 -20.32 13.70 -16.18
CA GLN A 127 -20.08 15.14 -16.24
C GLN A 127 -19.75 15.59 -17.67
N ASN A 128 -20.56 16.52 -18.17
CA ASN A 128 -20.40 17.10 -19.51
C ASN A 128 -19.49 18.34 -19.54
N THR A 129 -18.72 18.60 -18.47
CA THR A 129 -17.78 19.72 -18.41
C THR A 129 -16.48 19.29 -17.75
N LEU A 130 -15.36 19.87 -18.21
CA LEU A 130 -14.04 19.65 -17.59
C LEU A 130 -14.05 19.98 -16.10
N VAL A 131 -14.69 21.10 -15.72
CA VAL A 131 -14.83 21.51 -14.32
C VAL A 131 -15.64 20.50 -13.51
N GLY A 132 -16.73 19.97 -14.08
CA GLY A 132 -17.53 18.92 -13.45
C GLY A 132 -16.71 17.66 -13.20
N LYS A 133 -16.00 17.15 -14.23
CA LYS A 133 -15.14 15.97 -14.12
C LYS A 133 -14.06 16.15 -13.06
N GLU A 134 -13.36 17.28 -13.10
CA GLU A 134 -12.31 17.61 -12.14
C GLU A 134 -12.83 17.69 -10.70
N LYS A 135 -13.99 18.34 -10.49
CA LYS A 135 -14.60 18.45 -9.16
C LYS A 135 -15.03 17.08 -8.63
N ALA A 136 -15.67 16.25 -9.45
CA ALA A 136 -16.12 14.92 -9.06
C ALA A 136 -14.93 14.01 -8.74
N TYR A 137 -13.87 14.04 -9.56
CA TYR A 137 -12.66 13.27 -9.31
C TYR A 137 -11.97 13.72 -8.02
N MET A 138 -11.88 15.04 -7.79
CA MET A 138 -11.33 15.59 -6.55
C MET A 138 -12.08 15.09 -5.31
N GLN A 139 -13.41 14.98 -5.39
CA GLN A 139 -14.22 14.48 -4.29
C GLN A 139 -13.89 13.01 -4.00
N CYS A 140 -13.91 12.15 -5.02
CA CYS A 140 -13.52 10.74 -4.86
C CYS A 140 -12.09 10.60 -4.31
N HIS A 141 -11.13 11.36 -4.86
CA HIS A 141 -9.75 11.38 -4.38
C HIS A 141 -9.66 11.73 -2.89
N ASN A 142 -10.29 12.85 -2.48
CA ASN A 142 -10.23 13.32 -1.10
C ASN A 142 -10.90 12.35 -0.13
N GLU A 143 -12.01 11.73 -0.53
CA GLU A 143 -12.68 10.70 0.26
C GLU A 143 -11.81 9.47 0.42
N TRP A 144 -11.18 9.00 -0.67
CA TRP A 144 -10.24 7.90 -0.62
C TRP A 144 -9.05 8.20 0.29
N VAL A 145 -8.41 9.37 0.14
CA VAL A 145 -7.26 9.78 0.96
C VAL A 145 -7.63 9.83 2.44
N LYS A 146 -8.80 10.40 2.76
CA LYS A 146 -9.30 10.47 4.13
C LYS A 146 -9.53 9.07 4.69
N ASN A 147 -10.25 8.20 3.97
CA ASN A 147 -10.54 6.84 4.41
C ASN A 147 -9.26 6.02 4.62
N PHE A 148 -8.32 6.13 3.68
CA PHE A 148 -7.08 5.37 3.74
C PHE A 148 -6.25 5.74 4.97
N LYS A 149 -6.05 7.05 5.20
CA LYS A 149 -5.30 7.57 6.36
C LYS A 149 -5.98 7.26 7.70
N SER A 150 -7.31 7.36 7.77
CA SER A 150 -8.05 7.25 9.04
C SER A 150 -8.46 5.83 9.41
N ASN A 151 -8.64 4.93 8.44
CA ASN A 151 -9.20 3.60 8.66
C ASN A 151 -8.27 2.51 8.16
N THR A 152 -7.89 2.56 6.87
CA THR A 152 -7.18 1.45 6.22
C THR A 152 -5.82 1.15 6.85
N VAL A 153 -5.06 2.17 7.27
CA VAL A 153 -3.78 1.94 7.96
C VAL A 153 -3.99 1.14 9.25
N TYR A 154 -5.00 1.48 10.06
CA TYR A 154 -5.32 0.75 11.29
C TYR A 154 -5.82 -0.66 11.02
N GLU A 155 -6.67 -0.85 9.99
CA GLU A 155 -7.11 -2.18 9.55
C GLU A 155 -5.94 -3.08 9.16
N LEU A 156 -4.95 -2.52 8.43
CA LEU A 156 -3.74 -3.24 8.03
C LEU A 156 -2.90 -3.62 9.26
N GLU A 157 -2.75 -2.72 10.23
CA GLU A 157 -2.06 -3.04 11.49
C GLU A 157 -2.76 -4.15 12.28
N GLU A 158 -4.09 -4.08 12.44
CA GLU A 158 -4.86 -5.09 13.15
C GLU A 158 -4.75 -6.45 12.45
N ARG A 159 -4.83 -6.45 11.12
CA ARG A 159 -4.67 -7.65 10.30
C ARG A 159 -3.28 -8.26 10.51
N ALA A 160 -2.21 -7.46 10.49
CA ALA A 160 -0.86 -7.95 10.77
C ALA A 160 -0.77 -8.61 12.15
N ARG A 161 -1.33 -7.97 13.19
CA ARG A 161 -1.34 -8.53 14.56
C ARG A 161 -2.10 -9.85 14.64
N LYS A 162 -3.28 -9.93 14.02
CA LYS A 162 -4.15 -11.10 14.09
C LYS A 162 -3.59 -12.32 13.36
N PHE A 163 -3.05 -12.11 12.16
CA PHE A 163 -2.60 -13.21 11.31
C PHE A 163 -1.14 -13.59 11.54
N LEU A 164 -0.27 -12.61 11.77
CA LEU A 164 1.17 -12.84 11.86
C LEU A 164 1.66 -12.79 13.31
N GLY A 165 1.05 -11.97 14.16
CA GLY A 165 1.40 -11.85 15.58
C GLY A 165 0.97 -13.00 16.48
N LYS A 166 0.06 -13.86 16.01
CA LYS A 166 -0.42 -15.02 16.79
C LYS A 166 0.74 -16.00 17.04
N ASN A 167 0.98 -16.32 18.30
CA ASN A 167 2.06 -17.19 18.77
C ASN A 167 3.48 -16.61 18.54
N LEU A 168 3.62 -15.29 18.38
CA LEU A 168 4.91 -14.58 18.40
C LEU A 168 5.20 -13.89 19.75
N GLN A 169 4.47 -14.26 20.82
CA GLN A 169 4.68 -13.75 22.17
C GLN A 169 5.82 -14.45 22.89
#